data_AF-A0A968JBT2-F1
#
_entry.id   AF-A0A968JBT2-F1
#
_cell.length_a   1.000
_cell.length_b   1.000
_cell.length_c   1.000
_cell.angle_alpha   90.00
_cell.angle_beta   90.00
_cell.angle_gamma   90.00
#
_symmetry.space_group_name_H-M   'P 1'
#
loop_
_entity.id
_entity.type
_entity.pdbx_description
1 polymer ?
#
loop_
_entity_poly.entity_id
_entity_poly.type
_entity_poly.pdbx_seq_one_letter_code
_entity_poly.pdbx_strand_id
1 'polypeptide(L)'
;MIRTIFLVLITFFFFRYAQRAGAGSNRRRAFTLAGIATSLFAVLNLLALTGVDVSPLVIPISLLAVIGLSIAVFFLIRGWQRGEMHEQLDQMRQLFDTKDKQ
;
A
#
# COMPACT_ATOMS: atom_id res chain seq x y z
N MET A 1 8.38 14.90 -12.60
CA MET A 1 8.06 15.42 -11.25
C MET A 1 6.71 14.97 -10.71
N ILE A 2 5.58 15.21 -11.39
CA ILE A 2 4.23 14.85 -10.90
C ILE A 2 4.13 13.38 -10.47
N ARG A 3 4.63 12.44 -11.29
CA ARG A 3 4.64 11.00 -10.97
C ARG A 3 5.31 10.67 -9.62
N THR A 4 6.45 11.31 -9.34
CA THR A 4 7.20 11.10 -8.09
C THR A 4 6.41 11.60 -6.88
N ILE A 5 5.76 12.75 -6.99
CA ILE A 5 4.91 13.31 -5.93
C ILE A 5 3.74 12.36 -5.63
N PHE A 6 3.05 11.88 -6.68
CA PHE A 6 1.98 10.89 -6.52
C PHE A 6 2.46 9.61 -5.83
N LEU A 7 3.62 9.07 -6.22
CA LEU A 7 4.20 7.87 -5.59
C LEU A 7 4.52 8.08 -4.11
N VAL A 8 5.05 9.25 -3.74
CA VAL A 8 5.33 9.61 -2.35
C VAL A 8 4.04 9.71 -1.54
N LEU A 9 3.00 10.35 -2.09
CA LEU A 9 1.69 10.43 -1.43
C LEU A 9 1.07 9.05 -1.23
N ILE A 10 1.07 8.19 -2.25
CA ILE A 10 0.55 6.81 -2.16
C ILE A 10 1.30 6.03 -1.08
N THR A 11 2.64 6.12 -1.08
CA THR A 11 3.50 5.48 -0.08
C THR A 11 3.14 5.94 1.34
N PHE A 12 2.95 7.24 1.52
CA PHE A 12 2.56 7.83 2.80
C PHE A 12 1.19 7.32 3.26
N PHE A 13 0.20 7.23 2.36
CA PHE A 13 -1.11 6.67 2.67
C PHE A 13 -1.01 5.22 3.12
N PHE A 14 -0.22 4.39 2.43
CA PHE A 14 -0.02 3.00 2.84
C PHE A 14 0.56 2.89 4.25
N PHE A 15 1.59 3.66 4.59
CA PHE A 15 2.13 3.66 5.96
C PHE A 15 1.13 4.18 6.99
N ARG A 16 0.33 5.19 6.66
CA ARG A 16 -0.75 5.67 7.54
C ARG A 16 -1.83 4.61 7.78
N TYR A 17 -2.23 3.87 6.74
CA TYR A 17 -3.18 2.76 6.88
C TYR A 17 -2.58 1.58 7.66
N ALA A 18 -1.29 1.31 7.48
CA ALA A 18 -0.58 0.30 8.27
C ALA A 18 -0.55 0.67 9.77
N GLN A 19 -0.33 1.93 10.10
CA GLN A 19 -0.34 2.42 11.49
C GLN A 19 -1.73 2.37 12.14
N ARG A 20 -2.79 2.58 11.36
CA ARG A 20 -4.18 2.49 11.83
C ARG A 20 -4.67 1.05 11.98
N ALA A 21 -4.03 0.10 11.31
CA ALA A 21 -4.37 -1.31 11.42
C ALA A 21 -3.85 -1.91 12.73
N GLY A 22 -4.64 -2.79 13.35
CA GLY A 22 -4.31 -3.42 14.63
C GLY A 22 -2.92 -4.10 14.63
N ALA A 23 -2.24 -4.04 15.76
CA ALA A 23 -0.91 -4.65 15.92
C ALA A 23 -0.97 -6.15 15.60
N GLY A 24 -0.07 -6.61 14.71
CA GLY A 24 -0.02 -8.00 14.26
C GLY A 24 -1.01 -8.41 13.17
N SER A 25 -1.95 -7.54 12.77
CA SER A 25 -2.93 -7.83 11.72
C SER A 25 -2.27 -8.09 10.35
N ASN A 26 -2.88 -8.96 9.55
CA ASN A 26 -2.41 -9.21 8.19
C ASN A 26 -2.60 -7.96 7.32
N ARG A 27 -3.63 -7.14 7.61
CA ARG A 27 -3.86 -5.84 6.96
C ARG A 27 -2.68 -4.89 7.17
N ARG A 28 -2.16 -4.78 8.38
CA ARG A 28 -0.96 -3.97 8.67
C ARG A 28 0.23 -4.44 7.85
N ARG A 29 0.49 -5.75 7.81
CA ARG A 29 1.59 -6.33 7.03
C ARG A 29 1.45 -6.02 5.54
N ALA A 30 0.25 -6.15 4.99
CA ALA A 30 -0.02 -5.83 3.60
C ALA A 30 0.25 -4.36 3.27
N PHE A 31 -0.28 -3.43 4.07
CA PHE A 31 -0.07 -2.00 3.84
C PHE A 31 1.39 -1.59 4.02
N THR A 32 2.10 -2.18 4.99
CA THR A 32 3.55 -1.95 5.14
C THR A 32 4.32 -2.44 3.91
N LEU A 33 4.04 -3.65 3.43
CA LEU A 33 4.72 -4.19 2.24
C LEU A 33 4.38 -3.41 0.97
N ALA A 34 3.13 -2.98 0.81
CA ALA A 34 2.73 -2.09 -0.29
C ALA A 34 3.47 -0.74 -0.22
N GLY A 35 3.58 -0.14 0.97
CA GLY A 35 4.34 1.08 1.19
C GLY A 35 5.82 0.93 0.88
N ILE A 36 6.45 -0.18 1.28
CA ILE A 36 7.84 -0.49 0.93
C ILE A 36 8.00 -0.62 -0.59
N ALA A 37 7.13 -1.38 -1.25
CA ALA A 37 7.17 -1.56 -2.69
C ALA A 37 7.03 -0.24 -3.46
N THR A 38 6.12 0.65 -3.05
CA THR A 38 5.97 1.97 -3.69
C THR A 38 7.11 2.93 -3.35
N SER A 39 7.70 2.83 -2.15
CA SER A 39 8.87 3.64 -1.78
C SER A 39 10.09 3.33 -2.66
N LEU A 40 10.28 2.06 -3.03
CA LEU A 40 11.36 1.64 -3.92
C LEU A 40 11.26 2.32 -5.28
N PHE A 41 10.04 2.42 -5.83
CA PHE A 41 9.80 3.19 -7.05
C PHE A 41 10.03 4.69 -6.86
N ALA A 42 9.63 5.27 -5.73
CA ALA A 42 9.87 6.68 -5.45
C ALA A 42 11.38 6.99 -5.39
N VAL A 43 12.18 6.14 -4.73
CA VAL A 43 13.64 6.27 -4.65
C VAL A 43 14.28 6.18 -6.04
N LEU A 44 13.88 5.21 -6.86
CA LEU A 44 14.35 5.12 -8.25
C LEU A 44 14.08 6.40 -9.05
N ASN A 45 12.87 6.95 -8.92
CA ASN A 45 12.50 8.19 -9.61
C ASN A 45 13.28 9.40 -9.08
N LEU A 46 13.64 9.43 -7.80
CA LEU A 46 14.47 10.48 -7.21
C LEU A 46 15.93 10.38 -7.67
N LEU A 47 16.51 9.18 -7.70
CA LEU A 47 17.87 8.93 -8.18
C LEU A 47 18.04 9.30 -9.67
N ALA A 48 17.02 9.04 -10.49
CA ALA A 48 17.00 9.48 -11.88
C ALA A 48 17.02 11.01 -12.01
N LEU A 49 16.45 11.75 -11.05
CA LEU A 49 16.49 13.22 -11.03
C LEU A 49 17.85 13.77 -10.60
N THR A 50 18.66 13.00 -9.87
CA THR A 50 20.01 13.40 -9.47
C THR A 50 21.07 13.14 -10.56
N GLY A 51 20.67 12.67 -11.74
CA GLY A 51 21.58 12.37 -12.86
C GLY A 51 22.37 11.07 -12.70
N VAL A 52 21.98 10.20 -11.76
CA VAL A 52 22.58 8.87 -11.57
C VAL A 52 21.95 7.92 -12.59
N ASP A 53 22.78 7.14 -13.29
CA ASP A 53 22.26 6.08 -14.17
C ASP A 53 21.63 4.96 -13.34
N VAL A 54 20.31 4.92 -13.35
CA VAL A 54 19.50 3.92 -12.64
C VAL A 54 19.11 2.74 -13.52
N SER A 55 19.45 2.74 -14.81
CA SER A 55 19.10 1.68 -15.76
C SER A 55 19.38 0.25 -15.26
N PRO A 56 20.55 -0.06 -14.66
CA PRO A 56 20.80 -1.40 -14.13
C PRO A 56 19.92 -1.76 -12.92
N LEU A 57 19.40 -0.77 -12.20
CA LEU A 57 18.58 -0.95 -11.00
C LEU A 57 17.09 -1.04 -11.29
N VAL A 58 16.63 -0.58 -12.46
CA VAL A 58 15.19 -0.55 -12.81
C VAL A 58 14.58 -1.95 -12.75
N ILE A 59 15.19 -2.93 -13.41
CA ILE A 59 14.67 -4.31 -13.47
C ILE A 59 14.64 -4.97 -12.08
N PRO A 60 15.74 -5.04 -11.32
CA PRO A 60 15.74 -5.72 -10.03
C PRO A 60 14.79 -5.06 -9.02
N ILE A 61 14.73 -3.73 -8.99
CA ILE A 61 13.83 -3.02 -8.08
C ILE A 61 12.37 -3.21 -8.49
N SER A 62 12.06 -3.18 -9.79
CA SER A 62 10.70 -3.44 -10.28
C SER A 62 10.25 -4.85 -9.89
N LEU A 63 11.12 -5.84 -10.03
CA LEU A 63 10.84 -7.22 -9.62
C LEU A 63 10.58 -7.32 -8.11
N LEU A 64 11.44 -6.72 -7.28
CA LEU A 64 11.25 -6.68 -5.83
C LEU A 64 9.94 -6.00 -5.43
N ALA A 65 9.58 -4.91 -6.10
CA ALA A 65 8.33 -4.20 -5.83
C ALA A 65 7.10 -5.04 -6.24
N VAL A 66 7.14 -5.74 -7.38
CA VAL A 66 6.07 -6.66 -7.81
C VAL A 66 5.92 -7.83 -6.84
N ILE A 67 7.03 -8.42 -6.38
CA ILE A 67 7.02 -9.48 -5.37
C ILE A 67 6.43 -8.95 -4.04
N GLY A 68 6.87 -7.78 -3.59
CA GLY A 68 6.34 -7.12 -2.38
C GLY A 68 4.84 -6.86 -2.46
N LEU A 69 4.35 -6.36 -3.59
CA LEU A 69 2.91 -6.15 -3.84
C LEU A 69 2.14 -7.47 -3.88
N SER A 70 2.69 -8.52 -4.49
CA SER A 70 2.07 -9.84 -4.54
C SER A 70 1.90 -10.44 -3.14
N ILE A 71 2.93 -10.31 -2.30
CA ILE A 71 2.88 -10.72 -0.90
C ILE A 71 1.89 -9.85 -0.10
N ALA A 72 1.83 -8.54 -0.37
CA ALA A 72 0.87 -7.64 0.25
C ALA A 72 -0.58 -8.06 -0.05
N VAL A 73 -0.89 -8.38 -1.32
CA VAL A 73 -2.20 -8.90 -1.73
C VAL A 73 -2.51 -10.21 -1.02
N PHE A 74 -1.55 -11.12 -0.92
CA PHE A 74 -1.74 -12.37 -0.17
C PHE A 74 -2.10 -12.12 1.30
N PHE A 75 -1.43 -11.19 1.98
CA PHE A 75 -1.77 -10.81 3.35
C PHE A 75 -3.14 -10.13 3.45
N LEU A 76 -3.55 -9.33 2.47
CA LEU A 76 -4.91 -8.76 2.43
C LEU A 76 -5.98 -9.86 2.33
N ILE A 77 -5.78 -10.83 1.44
CA ILE A 77 -6.69 -11.96 1.27
C ILE A 77 -6.78 -12.77 2.57
N ARG A 78 -5.64 -13.03 3.23
CA ARG A 78 -5.64 -13.70 4.54
C ARG A 78 -6.34 -12.90 5.63
N GLY A 79 -6.16 -11.57 5.64
CA GLY A 79 -6.86 -10.68 6.57
C GLY A 79 -8.37 -10.71 6.34
N TRP A 80 -8.81 -10.75 5.09
CA TRP A 80 -10.22 -10.92 4.73
C TRP A 80 -10.76 -12.26 5.26
N GLN A 81 -10.10 -13.37 4.93
CA GLN A 81 -10.54 -14.71 5.35
C GLN A 81 -10.63 -14.87 6.88
N ARG A 82 -9.82 -14.13 7.64
CA ARG A 82 -9.85 -14.11 9.11
C ARG A 82 -10.90 -13.18 9.71
N GLY A 83 -11.68 -12.48 8.89
CA GLY A 83 -12.69 -11.54 9.36
C GLY A 83 -12.14 -10.20 9.86
N GLU A 84 -10.84 -9.90 9.67
CA GLU A 84 -10.21 -8.63 10.08
C GLU A 84 -10.79 -7.39 9.34
N MET A 85 -11.69 -7.63 8.37
CA MET A 85 -12.37 -6.62 7.57
C MET A 85 -13.88 -6.51 7.87
N HIS A 86 -14.47 -7.42 8.65
CA HIS A 86 -15.92 -7.44 8.88
C HIS A 86 -16.42 -6.20 9.62
N GLU A 87 -15.72 -5.74 10.67
CA GLU A 87 -16.10 -4.50 11.37
C GLU A 87 -16.12 -3.26 10.45
N GLN A 88 -15.23 -3.19 9.47
CA GLN A 88 -15.23 -2.07 8.52
C GLN A 88 -16.34 -2.19 7.47
N LEU A 89 -16.68 -3.41 7.06
CA LEU A 89 -17.82 -3.65 6.18
C LEU A 89 -19.14 -3.33 6.89
N ASP A 90 -19.26 -3.67 8.16
CA ASP A 90 -20.44 -3.37 8.98
C ASP A 90 -20.59 -1.87 9.23
N GLN A 91 -19.49 -1.16 9.53
CA GLN A 91 -19.49 0.31 9.62
C GLN A 91 -19.86 0.99 8.30
N MET A 92 -19.35 0.51 7.16
CA MET A 92 -19.75 1.02 5.85
C MET A 92 -21.23 0.76 5.57
N ARG A 93 -21.73 -0.45 5.90
CA ARG A 93 -23.15 -0.77 5.76
C ARG A 93 -24.03 0.19 6.57
N GLN A 94 -23.69 0.44 7.82
CA GLN A 94 -24.44 1.36 8.68
C GLN A 94 -24.45 2.81 8.13
N LEU A 95 -23.35 3.26 7.54
CA LEU A 95 -23.24 4.59 6.89
C LEU A 95 -24.08 4.71 5.61
N PHE A 96 -24.25 3.62 4.86
CA PHE A 96 -25.16 3.59 3.71
C PHE A 96 -26.63 3.54 4.15
N ASP A 97 -26.93 2.72 5.17
CA ASP A 97 -28.29 2.55 5.69
C ASP A 97 -28.85 3.83 6.37
N THR A 98 -27.98 4.69 6.89
CA THR A 98 -28.37 6.01 7.43
C THR A 98 -28.56 7.07 6.36
N LYS A 99 -27.92 6.93 5.19
CA LYS A 99 -28.11 7.86 4.07
C LYS A 99 -29.39 7.60 3.28
N ASP A 100 -29.84 6.34 3.20
CA ASP A 100 -31.10 5.99 2.54
C ASP A 100 -32.34 6.36 3.36
N LYS A 101 -32.16 6.81 4.61
CA LYS A 101 -33.23 7.23 5.54
C LYS A 101 -33.34 8.75 5.72
N GLN A 102 -32.57 9.54 4.98
CA GLN A 102 -32.71 11.00 4.89
C GLN A 102 -33.26 11.40 3.53
#